data_AF-A0A535RAV9-F1
#
_entry.id   AF-A0A535RAV9-F1
#
_cell.length_a   1.000
_cell.length_b   1.000
_cell.length_c   1.000
_cell.angle_alpha   90.00
_cell.angle_beta   90.00
_cell.angle_gamma   90.00
#
_symmetry.space_group_name_H-M   'P 1'
#
loop_
_entity.id
_entity.type
_entity.pdbx_description
1 polymer ?
#
loop_
_entity_poly.entity_id
_entity_poly.type
_entity_poly.pdbx_seq_one_letter_code
_entity_poly.pdbx_strand_id
1 'polypeptide(L)'
;MAPDPSSDRQLSFEDAEAVLKRATTVELLGLLPNSSNYTFLARLETPGTDADSALAVYKPAEGESPLWDFPAGSLHRREVASYRLSRFLGWPLIPPTVRRVKGPMGEGSLQL
;
A
#
# COMPACT_ATOMS: atom_id res chain seq x y z
N MET A 1 -31.25 8.59 15.52
CA MET A 1 -30.61 8.74 14.20
C MET A 1 -29.23 8.13 14.33
N ALA A 2 -29.04 6.89 13.87
CA ALA A 2 -27.73 6.25 13.90
C ALA A 2 -26.81 6.97 12.91
N PRO A 3 -25.51 7.14 13.20
CA PRO A 3 -24.58 7.71 12.24
C PRO A 3 -24.50 6.80 11.00
N ASP A 4 -24.46 7.43 9.84
CA ASP A 4 -24.28 6.79 8.53
C ASP A 4 -22.88 6.16 8.45
N PRO A 5 -22.74 4.84 8.21
CA PRO A 5 -21.44 4.18 8.09
C PRO A 5 -20.68 4.53 6.80
N SER A 6 -21.25 5.37 5.92
CA SER A 6 -20.68 5.75 4.63
C SER A 6 -20.12 7.17 4.58
N SER A 7 -19.59 7.70 5.69
CA SER A 7 -18.72 8.88 5.58
C SER A 7 -17.41 8.45 4.90
N ASP A 8 -17.37 8.53 3.57
CA ASP A 8 -16.16 8.45 2.75
C ASP A 8 -15.24 9.60 3.15
N ARG A 9 -14.50 9.41 4.25
CA ARG A 9 -13.48 10.33 4.71
C ARG A 9 -12.31 10.16 3.75
N GLN A 10 -12.30 10.96 2.68
CA GLN A 10 -11.12 11.08 1.81
C GLN A 10 -9.95 11.54 2.68
N LEU A 11 -9.03 10.61 2.95
CA LEU A 11 -7.77 10.92 3.60
C LEU A 11 -6.98 11.86 2.69
N SER A 12 -6.37 12.90 3.25
CA SER A 12 -5.38 13.67 2.50
C SER A 12 -4.19 12.77 2.15
N PHE A 13 -3.42 13.11 1.10
CA PHE A 13 -2.24 12.32 0.70
C PHE A 13 -1.21 12.15 1.83
N GLU A 14 -1.05 13.17 2.69
CA GLU A 14 -0.13 13.13 3.82
C GLU A 14 -0.66 12.22 4.94
N ASP A 15 -1.96 12.27 5.21
CA ASP A 15 -2.61 11.38 6.17
C ASP A 15 -2.53 9.93 5.70
N ALA A 16 -2.70 9.68 4.40
CA ALA A 16 -2.59 8.36 3.80
C ALA A 16 -1.16 7.77 3.92
N GLU A 17 -0.13 8.53 3.56
CA GLU A 17 1.25 8.04 3.73
C GLU A 17 1.60 7.80 5.21
N ALA A 18 1.09 8.64 6.12
CA ALA A 18 1.28 8.46 7.56
C ALA A 18 0.63 7.17 8.06
N VAL A 19 -0.60 6.86 7.62
CA VAL A 19 -1.29 5.58 7.91
C VAL A 19 -0.41 4.41 7.48
N LEU A 20 0.06 4.41 6.23
CA LEU A 20 0.91 3.35 5.70
C LEU A 20 2.21 3.14 6.48
N LYS A 21 2.87 4.23 6.92
CA LYS A 21 4.13 4.16 7.69
C LYS A 21 3.92 3.70 9.12
N ARG A 22 2.85 4.18 9.77
CA ARG A 22 2.57 3.94 11.19
C ARG A 22 1.84 2.62 11.44
N ALA A 23 1.32 1.98 10.39
CA ALA A 23 0.69 0.66 10.49
C ALA A 23 1.60 -0.32 11.24
N THR A 24 1.06 -0.86 12.34
CA THR A 24 1.74 -1.81 13.23
C THR A 24 1.54 -3.24 12.77
N THR A 25 0.39 -3.54 12.17
CA THR A 25 0.05 -4.85 11.63
C THR A 25 -0.40 -4.74 10.17
N VAL A 26 -0.20 -5.82 9.43
CA VAL A 26 -0.67 -5.99 8.06
C VAL A 26 -1.31 -7.37 8.00
N GLU A 27 -2.64 -7.43 8.01
CA GLU A 27 -3.40 -8.67 7.90
C GLU A 27 -3.79 -8.88 6.44
N LEU A 28 -3.47 -10.03 5.85
CA LEU A 28 -3.90 -10.34 4.49
C LEU A 28 -5.36 -10.81 4.51
N LEU A 29 -6.25 -10.07 3.84
CA LEU A 29 -7.66 -10.42 3.71
C LEU A 29 -7.91 -11.35 2.52
N GLY A 30 -7.06 -11.30 1.49
CA GLY A 30 -7.16 -12.18 0.34
C GLY A 30 -6.37 -11.69 -0.87
N LEU A 31 -6.34 -12.50 -1.92
CA LEU A 31 -5.76 -12.14 -3.21
C LEU A 31 -6.70 -11.23 -4.00
N LEU A 32 -6.15 -10.19 -4.62
CA LEU A 32 -6.87 -9.44 -5.65
C LEU A 32 -6.74 -10.17 -6.99
N PRO A 33 -7.85 -10.60 -7.61
CA PRO A 33 -7.80 -11.30 -8.88
C PRO A 33 -7.36 -10.37 -10.03
N ASN A 34 -6.92 -10.96 -11.14
CA ASN A 34 -6.55 -10.27 -12.38
C ASN A 34 -5.35 -9.31 -12.29
N SER A 35 -4.43 -9.54 -11.34
CA SER A 35 -3.12 -8.87 -11.32
C SER A 35 -2.05 -9.73 -12.02
N SER A 36 -1.10 -9.07 -12.68
CA SER A 36 0.07 -9.74 -13.29
C SER A 36 1.12 -10.17 -12.26
N ASN A 37 0.96 -9.77 -11.00
CA ASN A 37 1.81 -10.11 -9.86
C ASN A 37 0.92 -10.53 -8.69
N TYR A 38 1.46 -11.28 -7.73
CA TYR A 38 0.74 -11.56 -6.48
C TYR A 38 0.44 -10.25 -5.76
N THR A 39 -0.85 -9.97 -5.61
CA THR A 39 -1.37 -8.73 -5.06
C THR A 39 -2.44 -9.09 -4.04
N PHE A 40 -2.33 -8.55 -2.83
CA PHE A 40 -3.23 -8.86 -1.73
C PHE A 40 -3.99 -7.62 -1.29
N LEU A 41 -5.26 -7.80 -0.95
CA LEU A 41 -5.97 -6.86 -0.09
C LEU A 41 -5.51 -7.11 1.35
N ALA A 42 -5.13 -6.05 2.04
CA ALA A 42 -4.67 -6.11 3.42
C ALA A 42 -5.44 -5.12 4.30
N ARG A 43 -5.62 -5.48 5.57
CA ARG A 43 -6.08 -4.59 6.63
C ARG A 43 -4.88 -4.12 7.44
N LEU A 44 -4.85 -2.82 7.72
CA LEU A 44 -3.82 -2.16 8.51
C LEU A 44 -4.40 -1.67 9.82
N GLU A 45 -3.76 -2.00 10.94
CA GLU A 45 -4.02 -1.34 12.22
C GLU A 45 -3.00 -0.22 12.40
N THR A 46 -3.48 0.99 12.65
CA THR A 46 -2.65 2.18 12.82
C THR A 46 -3.03 2.90 14.12
N PRO A 47 -2.16 2.93 15.14
CA PRO A 47 -2.45 3.61 16.39
C PRO A 47 -2.66 5.12 16.20
N GLY A 48 -3.65 5.68 16.91
CA GLY A 48 -3.85 7.13 16.98
C GLY A 48 -4.55 7.76 15.78
N THR A 49 -5.17 6.95 14.92
CA THR A 49 -6.12 7.41 13.90
C THR A 49 -7.51 6.89 14.23
N ASP A 50 -8.56 7.72 14.12
CA ASP A 50 -9.96 7.27 14.28
C ASP A 50 -10.37 6.16 13.28
N ALA A 51 -9.53 5.91 12.28
CA ALA A 51 -9.61 4.76 11.40
C ALA A 51 -8.96 3.55 12.10
N ASP A 52 -9.72 2.87 12.97
CA ASP A 52 -9.29 1.64 13.66
C ASP A 52 -8.89 0.51 12.69
N SER A 53 -9.18 0.64 11.39
CA SER A 53 -8.47 -0.11 10.35
C SER A 53 -8.54 0.57 8.98
N ALA A 54 -7.44 0.55 8.23
CA ALA A 54 -7.39 0.98 6.83
C ALA A 54 -7.20 -0.22 5.90
N LEU A 55 -7.77 -0.18 4.70
CA LEU A 55 -7.50 -1.18 3.67
C LEU A 55 -6.35 -0.72 2.79
N ALA A 56 -5.46 -1.64 2.42
CA ALA A 56 -4.32 -1.36 1.57
C ALA A 56 -4.08 -2.51 0.59
N VAL A 57 -3.38 -2.19 -0.50
CA VAL A 57 -2.84 -3.18 -1.44
C VAL A 57 -1.42 -3.53 -1.01
N TYR A 58 -1.17 -4.81 -0.74
CA TYR A 58 0.16 -5.35 -0.43
C TYR A 58 0.69 -6.18 -1.61
N LYS A 59 1.89 -5.85 -2.08
CA LYS A 59 2.59 -6.59 -3.15
C LYS A 59 3.97 -7.04 -2.67
N PRO A 60 4.13 -8.32 -2.30
CA PRO A 60 5.42 -8.85 -1.86
C PRO A 60 6.41 -8.95 -3.02
N ALA A 61 7.69 -8.78 -2.72
CA ALA A 61 8.80 -8.91 -3.66
C ALA A 61 8.90 -10.32 -4.26
N GLU A 62 8.64 -11.36 -3.45
CA GLU A 62 8.60 -12.76 -3.90
C GLU A 62 7.40 -13.06 -4.81
N GLY A 63 6.38 -12.21 -4.77
CA GLY A 63 5.19 -12.29 -5.60
C GLY A 63 5.33 -11.66 -6.99
N GLU A 64 6.52 -11.14 -7.30
CA GLU A 64 6.79 -10.44 -8.55
C GLU A 64 7.02 -11.43 -9.71
N SER A 65 6.33 -11.18 -10.81
CA SER A 65 6.66 -11.72 -12.12
C SER A 65 7.89 -10.99 -12.66
N PRO A 66 9.01 -11.67 -12.95
CA PRO A 66 10.21 -11.02 -13.47
C PRO A 66 9.95 -10.32 -14.81
N LEU A 67 10.59 -9.17 -15.01
CA LEU A 67 10.63 -8.46 -16.29
C LEU A 67 12.02 -8.64 -16.92
N TRP A 68 12.08 -8.66 -18.26
CA TRP A 68 13.31 -8.94 -19.01
C TRP A 68 14.37 -7.83 -18.90
N ASP A 69 13.93 -6.60 -18.63
CA ASP A 69 14.72 -5.38 -18.58
C ASP A 69 15.16 -4.99 -17.16
N PHE A 70 14.80 -5.79 -16.14
CA PHE A 70 15.04 -5.46 -14.74
C PHE A 70 15.48 -6.65 -13.88
N PRO A 71 16.28 -6.42 -12.81
CA PRO A 71 16.58 -7.45 -11.83
C PRO A 71 15.30 -8.01 -11.18
N ALA A 72 15.23 -9.33 -10.96
CA ALA A 72 14.10 -9.95 -10.26
C ALA A 72 13.94 -9.40 -8.83
N GLY A 73 12.70 -9.38 -8.31
CA GLY A 73 12.41 -8.94 -6.93
C GLY A 73 12.69 -7.45 -6.70
N SER A 74 12.53 -6.61 -7.72
CA SER A 74 12.80 -5.17 -7.64
C SER A 74 11.62 -4.27 -8.01
N LEU A 75 10.48 -4.81 -8.47
CA LEU A 75 9.32 -4.05 -8.93
C LEU A 75 8.66 -3.25 -7.80
N HIS A 76 8.51 -3.81 -6.60
CA HIS A 76 7.95 -3.11 -5.45
C HIS A 76 8.74 -1.83 -5.11
N ARG A 77 10.07 -1.83 -5.29
CA ARG A 77 10.91 -0.64 -5.07
C ARG A 77 10.62 0.44 -6.09
N ARG A 78 10.27 0.06 -7.32
CA ARG A 78 9.89 1.01 -8.38
C ARG A 78 8.56 1.67 -8.07
N GLU A 79 7.56 0.92 -7.62
CA GLU A 79 6.28 1.52 -7.21
C GLU A 79 6.49 2.59 -6.13
N VAL A 80 7.32 2.29 -5.13
CA VAL A 80 7.70 3.25 -4.07
C VAL A 80 8.47 4.45 -4.63
N ALA A 81 9.41 4.21 -5.55
CA ALA A 81 10.18 5.28 -6.18
C ALA A 81 9.30 6.21 -7.03
N SER A 82 8.36 5.64 -7.80
CA SER A 82 7.40 6.38 -8.62
C SER A 82 6.51 7.27 -7.76
N TYR A 83 5.99 6.76 -6.63
CA TYR A 83 5.22 7.58 -5.69
C TYR A 83 6.07 8.72 -5.12
N ARG A 84 7.28 8.44 -4.62
CA ARG A 84 8.17 9.46 -4.05
C ARG A 84 8.53 10.55 -5.06
N LEU A 85 8.80 10.16 -6.31
CA LEU A 85 9.11 11.08 -7.39
C LEU A 85 7.89 11.94 -7.77
N SER A 86 6.71 11.32 -7.93
CA SER A 86 5.46 12.02 -8.21
C SER A 86 5.15 13.06 -7.13
N ARG A 87 5.28 12.69 -5.85
CA ARG A 87 5.12 13.61 -4.72
C ARG A 87 6.12 14.77 -4.77
N PHE A 88 7.40 14.47 -5.01
CA PHE A 88 8.46 15.49 -5.06
C PHE A 88 8.21 16.51 -6.18
N LEU A 89 7.76 16.04 -7.35
CA LEU A 89 7.50 16.90 -8.50
C LEU A 89 6.15 17.63 -8.42
N GLY A 90 5.31 17.32 -7.43
CA GLY A 90 3.89 17.73 -7.45
C GLY A 90 3.15 17.20 -8.69
N TRP A 91 3.69 16.18 -9.35
CA TRP A 91 3.15 15.62 -10.59
C TRP A 91 2.01 14.67 -10.24
N PRO A 92 0.82 14.80 -10.85
CA PRO A 92 -0.34 14.07 -10.36
C PRO A 92 -0.25 12.54 -10.55
N LEU A 93 -1.01 11.87 -9.68
CA LEU A 93 -1.68 10.56 -9.87
C LEU A 93 -0.88 9.27 -9.65
N ILE A 94 0.05 9.22 -8.70
CA ILE A 94 0.49 7.94 -8.11
C ILE A 94 -0.07 7.82 -6.67
N PRO A 95 -0.78 6.74 -6.33
CA PRO A 95 -1.29 6.55 -4.97
C PRO A 95 -0.17 6.52 -3.92
N PRO A 96 -0.44 6.89 -2.65
CA PRO A 96 0.51 6.75 -1.56
C PRO A 96 1.06 5.33 -1.46
N THR A 97 2.37 5.17 -1.61
CA THR A 97 3.03 3.86 -1.61
C THR A 97 4.30 3.88 -0.75
N VAL A 98 4.40 2.96 0.21
CA VAL A 98 5.57 2.81 1.08
C VAL A 98 6.18 1.42 0.95
N ARG A 99 7.48 1.32 1.26
CA ARG A 99 8.16 0.02 1.37
C ARG A 99 7.95 -0.55 2.76
N ARG A 100 7.47 -1.79 2.84
CA ARG A 100 7.35 -2.56 4.08
C ARG A 100 8.41 -3.65 4.08
N VAL A 101 9.42 -3.52 4.94
CA VAL A 101 10.55 -4.49 5.04
C VAL A 101 10.11 -5.80 5.68
N LYS A 102 9.16 -5.73 6.60
CA LYS A 102 8.60 -6.88 7.33
C LYS A 102 7.10 -6.92 7.08
N GLY A 103 6.66 -7.69 6.09
CA GLY A 103 5.26 -7.99 5.79
C GLY A 103 4.97 -9.50 5.89
N PRO A 104 3.70 -9.91 5.80
CA PRO A 104 3.28 -11.31 5.98
C PRO A 104 3.91 -12.29 4.99
N MET A 105 4.27 -11.82 3.80
CA MET A 105 4.97 -12.59 2.75
C MET A 105 6.33 -11.95 2.42
N GLY A 106 7.05 -11.48 3.44
CA GLY A 106 8.36 -10.85 3.28
C GLY A 106 8.33 -9.35 3.01
N GLU A 107 9.33 -8.85 2.30
CA GLU A 107 9.42 -7.45 1.90
C GLU A 107 8.45 -7.15 0.75
N GLY A 108 7.87 -5.94 0.71
CA GLY A 108 6.99 -5.53 -0.39
C GLY A 108 6.62 -4.06 -0.40
N SER A 109 5.78 -3.66 -1.35
CA SER A 109 5.11 -2.36 -1.39
C SER A 109 3.75 -2.45 -0.70
N LEU A 110 3.37 -1.36 -0.04
CA LEU A 110 2.06 -1.17 0.60
C LEU A 110 1.47 0.14 0.09
N GLN A 111 0.27 0.08 -0.46
CA GLN A 111 -0.38 1.20 -1.13
C GLN A 111 -1.81 1.40 -0.61
N LEU A 112 -2.25 2.65 -0.42
CA LEU A 112 -3.65 2.99 -0.10
C LEU A 112 -4.49 3.22 -1.36
#